data_AF-A0A6M5IZ95-F1
#
_entry.id   AF-A0A6M5IZ95-F1
#
_cell.length_a   1.000
_cell.length_b   1.000
_cell.length_c   1.000
_cell.angle_alpha   90.00
_cell.angle_beta   90.00
_cell.angle_gamma   90.00
#
_symmetry.space_group_name_H-M   'P 1'
#
loop_
_entity.id
_entity.type
_entity.pdbx_description
1 polymer ?
#
loop_
_entity_poly.entity_id
_entity_poly.type
_entity_poly.pdbx_seq_one_letter_code
_entity_poly.pdbx_strand_id
1 'polypeptide(L)'
;MADAHDAAERLLVDLLADSAVRSVRFVTGPLPVAVWLVVENDAEAQELRSRSDIEDIVSRALRRAGLPSRDVEGFRVVVQSEETVTRDYEGSWFYALR
;
A
#
# COMPACT_ATOMS: atom_id res chain seq x y z
N MET A 1 14.44 3.16 12.13
CA MET A 1 13.06 2.75 11.80
C MET A 1 12.65 3.10 10.37
N ALA A 2 13.23 4.13 9.72
CA ALA A 2 13.01 4.42 8.29
C ALA A 2 13.45 3.26 7.37
N ASP A 3 14.59 2.63 7.68
CA ASP A 3 15.23 1.60 6.84
C ASP A 3 14.33 0.40 6.49
N ALA A 4 13.55 -0.10 7.45
CA ALA A 4 12.68 -1.27 7.23
C ALA A 4 11.43 -0.95 6.40
N HIS A 5 10.87 0.26 6.54
CA HIS A 5 9.73 0.69 5.73
C HIS A 5 10.15 0.95 4.28
N ASP A 6 11.31 1.60 4.09
CA ASP A 6 11.87 1.83 2.76
C ASP A 6 12.24 0.51 2.07
N ALA A 7 12.79 -0.46 2.82
CA ALA A 7 13.05 -1.80 2.31
C ALA A 7 11.75 -2.53 1.92
N ALA A 8 10.70 -2.43 2.74
CA ALA A 8 9.39 -3.01 2.44
C ALA A 8 8.75 -2.36 1.21
N GLU A 9 8.86 -1.04 1.05
CA GLU A 9 8.35 -0.31 -0.12
C GLU A 9 8.99 -0.85 -1.40
N ARG A 10 10.32 -0.97 -1.43
CA ARG A 10 11.04 -1.53 -2.60
C ARG A 10 10.63 -2.97 -2.90
N LEU A 11 10.58 -3.82 -1.86
CA LEU A 11 10.16 -5.21 -2.04
C LEU A 11 8.74 -5.31 -2.61
N LEU A 12 7.83 -4.43 -2.18
CA LEU A 12 6.46 -4.43 -2.65
C LEU A 12 6.33 -3.92 -4.08
N VAL A 13 7.04 -2.86 -4.44
CA VAL A 13 7.08 -2.37 -5.81
C VAL A 13 7.65 -3.45 -6.74
N ASP A 14 8.71 -4.14 -6.35
CA ASP A 14 9.29 -5.23 -7.13
C ASP A 14 8.35 -6.44 -7.25
N LEU A 15 7.72 -6.87 -6.14
CA LEU A 15 6.79 -8.00 -6.12
C LEU A 15 5.49 -7.72 -6.89
N LEU A 16 5.12 -6.46 -7.02
CA LEU A 16 3.91 -6.00 -7.71
C LEU A 16 4.24 -5.33 -9.05
N ALA A 17 5.46 -5.49 -9.58
CA ALA A 17 5.88 -4.86 -10.83
C ALA A 17 5.06 -5.34 -12.04
N ASP A 18 4.59 -6.59 -12.03
CA ASP A 18 3.65 -7.13 -13.03
C ASP A 18 2.19 -6.72 -12.77
N SER A 19 1.94 -5.94 -11.72
CA SER A 19 0.62 -5.38 -11.39
C SER A 19 0.58 -3.89 -11.72
N ALA A 20 -0.62 -3.29 -11.70
CA ALA A 20 -0.81 -1.86 -11.96
C ALA A 20 -0.26 -0.91 -10.87
N VAL A 21 0.49 -1.43 -9.89
CA VAL A 21 0.98 -0.66 -8.74
C VAL A 21 2.16 0.20 -9.16
N ARG A 22 2.00 1.52 -9.06
CA ARG A 22 3.04 2.52 -9.39
C ARG A 22 3.89 2.91 -8.21
N SER A 23 3.29 2.97 -7.03
CA SER A 23 4.00 3.26 -5.80
C SER A 23 3.30 2.64 -4.60
N VAL A 24 4.06 2.52 -3.51
CA VAL A 24 3.56 2.06 -2.23
C VAL A 24 3.81 3.16 -1.21
N ARG A 25 2.86 3.38 -0.30
CA ARG A 25 2.97 4.35 0.78
C ARG A 25 2.65 3.70 2.12
N PHE A 26 3.50 3.93 3.11
CA PHE A 26 3.24 3.53 4.48
C PHE A 26 2.60 4.69 5.24
N VAL A 27 1.40 4.46 5.77
CA VAL A 27 0.71 5.43 6.61
C VAL A 27 0.74 4.91 8.04
N THR A 28 1.57 5.57 8.85
CA THR A 28 1.69 5.31 10.28
C THR A 28 0.84 6.31 11.05
N GLY A 29 -0.09 5.83 11.86
CA GLY A 29 -0.96 6.66 12.72
C GLY A 29 -1.16 6.04 14.09
N PRO A 30 -2.16 6.50 14.88
CA PRO A 30 -2.55 5.83 16.14
C PRO A 30 -3.20 4.45 15.92
N LEU A 31 -3.51 4.12 14.68
CA LEU A 31 -4.02 2.84 14.20
C LEU A 31 -2.87 2.00 13.62
N PRO A 32 -3.05 0.68 13.46
CA PRO A 32 -2.01 -0.16 12.87
C PRO A 32 -1.64 0.30 11.45
N VAL A 33 -0.39 0.01 11.06
CA VAL A 33 0.23 0.45 9.80
C VAL A 33 -0.70 0.18 8.61
N ALA A 34 -1.03 1.21 7.82
CA ALA A 34 -1.73 1.01 6.55
C ALA A 34 -0.72 1.02 5.40
N VAL A 35 -0.80 0.01 4.53
CA VAL A 35 -0.02 -0.10 3.30
C VAL A 35 -0.91 0.29 2.14
N TRP A 36 -0.62 1.45 1.55
CA TRP A 36 -1.36 2.00 0.43
C TRP A 36 -0.69 1.61 -0.87
N LEU A 37 -1.42 0.90 -1.74
CA LEU A 37 -1.02 0.56 -3.09
C LEU A 37 -1.62 1.60 -4.04
N VAL A 38 -0.76 2.37 -4.70
CA VAL A 38 -1.15 3.46 -5.57
C VAL A 38 -1.15 2.97 -7.02
N VAL A 39 -2.28 3.16 -7.71
CA VAL A 39 -2.47 2.84 -9.13
C VAL A 39 -2.91 4.07 -9.92
N GLU A 40 -2.93 4.01 -11.25
CA GLU A 40 -3.30 5.17 -12.05
C GLU A 40 -4.81 5.43 -12.02
N ASN A 41 -5.61 4.39 -12.29
CA ASN A 41 -7.03 4.54 -12.56
C ASN A 41 -7.93 3.64 -11.70
N ASP A 42 -9.22 3.96 -11.67
CA ASP A 42 -10.22 3.28 -10.84
C ASP A 42 -10.42 1.81 -11.27
N ALA A 43 -10.21 1.48 -12.56
CA ALA A 43 -10.35 0.13 -13.08
C ALA A 43 -9.23 -0.80 -12.56
N GLU A 44 -7.98 -0.34 -12.64
CA GLU A 44 -6.81 -1.01 -12.05
C GLU A 44 -6.97 -1.17 -10.54
N ALA A 45 -7.50 -0.14 -9.86
CA ALA A 45 -7.74 -0.19 -8.42
C ALA A 45 -8.77 -1.28 -8.08
N GLN A 46 -9.83 -1.39 -8.87
CA GLN A 46 -10.85 -2.41 -8.68
C GLN A 46 -10.33 -3.82 -8.94
N GLU A 47 -9.51 -4.01 -9.98
CA GLU A 47 -8.87 -5.29 -10.27
C GLU A 47 -7.98 -5.72 -9.10
N LEU A 48 -7.13 -4.82 -8.60
CA LEU A 48 -6.24 -5.11 -7.48
C LEU A 48 -7.00 -5.38 -6.17
N ARG A 49 -8.12 -4.69 -5.92
CA ARG A 49 -9.01 -4.98 -4.76
C ARG A 49 -9.70 -6.33 -4.87
N SER A 50 -9.92 -6.83 -6.09
CA SER A 50 -10.54 -8.15 -6.31
C SER A 50 -9.57 -9.32 -6.11
N ARG A 51 -8.27 -9.04 -6.02
CA ARG A 51 -7.23 -10.05 -5.81
C ARG A 51 -7.20 -10.51 -4.36
N SER A 52 -7.49 -11.78 -4.14
CA SER A 52 -7.47 -12.41 -2.81
C SER A 52 -6.06 -12.62 -2.25
N ASP A 53 -5.01 -12.54 -3.07
CA ASP A 53 -3.62 -12.81 -2.69
C ASP A 53 -2.86 -11.55 -2.23
N ILE A 54 -3.47 -10.36 -2.34
CA ILE A 54 -2.76 -9.10 -2.12
C ILE A 54 -2.30 -8.92 -0.66
N GLU A 55 -3.14 -9.28 0.32
CA GLU A 55 -2.77 -9.18 1.73
C GLU A 55 -1.63 -10.13 2.08
N ASP A 56 -1.62 -11.34 1.52
CA ASP A 56 -0.57 -12.33 1.71
C ASP A 56 0.76 -11.89 1.11
N ILE A 57 0.73 -11.26 -0.07
CA ILE A 57 1.91 -10.67 -0.71
C ILE A 57 2.46 -9.57 0.18
N VAL A 58 1.59 -8.67 0.65
CA VAL A 58 2.00 -7.55 1.50
C VAL A 58 2.60 -8.06 2.80
N SER A 59 1.91 -8.95 3.51
CA SER A 59 2.38 -9.54 4.78
C SER A 59 3.77 -10.18 4.64
N ARG A 60 4.00 -10.94 3.57
CA ARG A 60 5.31 -11.56 3.30
C ARG A 60 6.41 -10.53 3.05
N ALA A 61 6.13 -9.46 2.31
CA ALA A 61 7.09 -8.40 2.07
C ALA A 61 7.45 -7.67 3.37
N LEU A 62 6.46 -7.35 4.21
CA LEU A 62 6.69 -6.69 5.51
C LEU A 62 7.56 -7.55 6.43
N ARG A 63 7.28 -8.85 6.53
CA ARG A 63 8.10 -9.79 7.31
C ARG A 63 9.53 -9.87 6.78
N ARG A 64 9.69 -9.92 5.45
CA ARG A 64 11.01 -10.00 4.81
C ARG A 64 11.84 -8.73 4.98
N ALA A 65 11.18 -7.58 5.05
CA ALA A 65 11.82 -6.30 5.38
C ALA A 65 12.18 -6.15 6.87
N GLY A 66 11.77 -7.10 7.72
CA GLY A 66 12.09 -7.11 9.13
C GLY A 66 11.15 -6.27 10.01
N LEU A 67 9.93 -5.96 9.54
CA LEU A 67 8.93 -5.33 10.39
C LEU A 67 8.52 -6.31 11.52
N PRO A 68 8.33 -5.81 12.76
CA PRO A 68 7.97 -6.66 13.89
C PRO A 68 6.56 -7.23 13.70
N SER A 69 6.32 -8.43 14.23
CA SER A 69 5.05 -9.16 14.04
C SER A 69 3.82 -8.32 14.40
N ARG A 70 3.89 -7.49 15.44
CA ARG A 70 2.80 -6.59 15.85
C ARG A 70 2.36 -5.62 14.74
N ASP A 71 3.31 -5.18 13.89
CA ASP A 71 3.02 -4.26 12.79
C ASP A 71 2.45 -5.05 11.59
N VAL A 72 2.81 -6.32 11.45
CA VAL A 72 2.34 -7.25 10.40
C VAL A 72 1.01 -7.94 10.74
N GLU A 73 0.62 -8.05 12.01
CA GLU A 73 -0.64 -8.68 12.40
C GLU A 73 -1.81 -7.70 12.41
N GLY A 74 -1.53 -6.40 12.47
CA GLY A 74 -2.55 -5.35 12.50
C GLY A 74 -2.73 -4.57 11.19
N PHE A 75 -1.85 -4.74 10.20
CA PHE A 75 -1.85 -3.85 9.03
C PHE A 75 -3.13 -3.93 8.21
N ARG A 76 -3.39 -2.87 7.45
CA ARG A 76 -4.45 -2.84 6.43
C ARG A 76 -3.85 -2.55 5.07
N VAL A 77 -4.30 -3.29 4.05
CA VAL A 77 -4.02 -2.93 2.65
C VAL A 77 -5.12 -2.00 2.18
N VAL A 78 -4.73 -0.86 1.63
CA VAL A 78 -5.62 0.08 0.97
C VAL A 78 -5.16 0.20 -0.47
N VAL A 79 -6.06 0.06 -1.43
CA VAL A 79 -5.77 0.34 -2.83
C VAL A 79 -6.41 1.67 -3.17
N GLN A 80 -5.66 2.58 -3.78
CA GLN A 80 -6.14 3.90 -4.16
C GLN A 80 -5.61 4.32 -5.53
N SER A 81 -6.47 4.86 -6.38
CA SER A 81 -6.12 5.42 -7.69
C SER A 81 -5.83 6.91 -7.62
N GLU A 82 -4.92 7.40 -8.48
CA GLU A 82 -4.71 8.83 -8.72
C GLU A 82 -5.98 9.52 -9.22
N GLU A 83 -6.80 8.85 -10.04
CA GLU A 83 -8.09 9.37 -10.50
C GLU A 83 -9.02 9.73 -9.32
N THR A 84 -9.17 8.83 -8.36
CA THR A 84 -10.01 9.08 -7.18
C THR A 84 -9.40 10.17 -6.31
N VAL A 85 -8.07 10.21 -6.12
CA VAL A 85 -7.43 11.29 -5.35
C VAL A 85 -7.64 12.65 -6.01
N THR A 86 -7.54 12.70 -7.33
CA THR A 86 -7.78 13.92 -8.12
C THR A 86 -9.24 14.36 -8.01
N ARG A 87 -10.18 13.43 -8.16
CA ARG A 87 -11.63 13.70 -8.18
C ARG A 87 -12.19 14.05 -6.80
N ASP A 88 -11.85 13.26 -5.79
CA ASP A 88 -12.53 13.27 -4.48
C ASP A 88 -11.74 14.04 -3.42
N TYR A 89 -10.44 14.27 -3.64
CA TYR A 89 -9.53 14.90 -2.69
C TYR A 89 -8.73 16.07 -3.29
N GLU A 90 -9.16 16.61 -4.43
CA GLU A 90 -8.52 17.74 -5.12
C GLU A 90 -7.02 17.49 -5.43
N GLY A 91 -6.64 16.22 -5.66
CA GLY A 91 -5.26 15.81 -5.90
C GLY A 91 -4.39 15.73 -4.65
N SER A 92 -4.96 15.96 -3.47
CA SER A 92 -4.23 15.95 -2.20
C SER A 92 -4.21 14.55 -1.59
N TRP A 93 -3.09 13.86 -1.80
CA TRP A 93 -2.80 12.62 -1.09
C TRP A 93 -2.84 12.81 0.44
N PHE A 94 -2.48 13.97 0.97
CA PHE A 94 -2.62 14.23 2.41
C PHE A 94 -4.06 14.10 2.91
N TYR A 95 -5.05 14.57 2.14
CA TYR A 95 -6.46 14.42 2.50
C TYR A 95 -6.99 13.03 2.23
N ALA A 96 -6.51 12.35 1.19
CA ALA A 96 -6.86 10.95 0.94
C ALA A 96 -6.37 10.02 2.07
N LEU A 97 -5.19 10.28 2.61
CA LEU A 97 -4.54 9.46 3.64
C LEU A 97 -5.06 9.70 5.08
N ARG A 98 -6.03 10.60 5.28
CA ARG A 98 -6.54 11.01 6.60
C ARG A 98 -7.79 10.22 7.02
#